data_AF-E4X1P9-F1
#
_entry.id   AF-E4X1P9-F1
#
_cell.length_a   1.000
_cell.length_b   1.000
_cell.length_c   1.000
_cell.angle_alpha   90.00
_cell.angle_beta   90.00
_cell.angle_gamma   90.00
#
_symmetry.space_group_name_H-M   'P 1'
#
loop_
_entity.id
_entity.type
_entity.pdbx_description
1 polymer ?
#
loop_
_entity_poly.entity_id
_entity_poly.type
_entity_poly.pdbx_seq_one_letter_code
_entity_poly.pdbx_strand_id
1 'polypeptide(L)'
;MAGLSDTNACTEDEDRIFITSNGSLLGPLCPKTQEKHILDWFKEEIDKESIYDQYISLPISGSSSIEECIEKFQKNETLTGEDQPFCESCQKKCDMTKSLRISKIPRTLLLHLKRFSSKSRDSSLIKFPVDSSLSLGSSEFKLSSVINHQGKSTSSGHYLASVRHNGNWFSISDEKVSCLEKVESADAYVLFYTSQ
;
A
#
# COMPACT_ATOMS: atom_id res chain seq x y z
N MET A 1 39.41 -24.06 -24.27
CA MET A 1 39.33 -23.90 -22.81
C MET A 1 38.40 -22.74 -22.53
N ALA A 2 37.26 -23.02 -21.93
CA ALA A 2 36.27 -22.02 -21.52
C ALA A 2 36.60 -21.50 -20.12
N GLY A 3 36.16 -20.28 -19.81
CA GLY A 3 35.99 -19.82 -18.42
C GLY A 3 36.35 -18.36 -18.19
N LEU A 4 35.37 -17.47 -18.38
CA LEU A 4 35.32 -16.12 -17.84
C LEU A 4 35.15 -16.15 -16.31
N SER A 5 35.64 -15.11 -15.61
CA SER A 5 35.09 -14.72 -14.31
C SER A 5 35.21 -13.20 -14.13
N ASP A 6 34.17 -12.50 -14.58
CA ASP A 6 33.87 -11.14 -14.14
C ASP A 6 33.16 -11.20 -12.78
N THR A 7 33.69 -10.49 -11.79
CA THR A 7 32.98 -10.16 -10.55
C THR A 7 33.10 -8.66 -10.33
N ASN A 8 32.20 -7.89 -10.95
CA ASN A 8 31.94 -6.52 -10.54
C ASN A 8 30.58 -6.48 -9.87
N ALA A 9 30.61 -6.51 -8.54
CA ALA A 9 29.52 -6.11 -7.68
C ALA A 9 29.46 -4.57 -7.71
N CYS A 10 28.32 -4.00 -8.13
CA CYS A 10 28.04 -2.59 -7.93
C CYS A 10 27.17 -2.44 -6.67
N THR A 11 27.68 -1.62 -5.76
CA THR A 11 27.16 -1.26 -4.45
C THR A 11 25.82 -0.54 -4.55
N GLU A 12 24.94 -0.88 -3.61
CA GLU A 12 23.64 -0.26 -3.38
C GLU A 12 23.84 1.21 -2.96
N ASP A 13 23.41 2.16 -3.79
CA ASP A 13 23.37 3.58 -3.41
C ASP A 13 22.09 3.82 -2.59
N GLU A 14 22.31 4.09 -1.30
CA GLU A 14 21.34 4.59 -0.34
C GLU A 14 20.88 6.02 -0.70
N ASP A 15 19.74 6.42 -0.15
CA ASP A 15 19.14 7.77 -0.19
C ASP A 15 18.40 8.23 -1.45
N ARG A 16 17.17 7.73 -1.67
CA ARG A 16 16.05 8.52 -2.25
C ARG A 16 14.68 8.18 -1.63
N ILE A 17 13.97 9.23 -1.20
CA ILE A 17 12.70 9.20 -0.46
C ILE A 17 11.52 9.58 -1.37
N PHE A 18 10.45 8.76 -1.40
CA PHE A 18 9.06 9.06 -1.76
C PHE A 18 8.03 8.38 -0.80
N ILE A 19 7.19 9.14 -0.09
CA ILE A 19 5.80 8.70 0.12
C ILE A 19 5.03 9.29 -1.04
N THR A 20 4.65 8.42 -1.94
CA THR A 20 3.49 8.61 -2.80
C THR A 20 2.81 7.25 -2.81
N SER A 21 1.50 7.19 -2.97
CA SER A 21 0.74 5.93 -3.07
C SER A 21 1.07 5.09 -4.33
N ASN A 22 2.24 5.30 -4.95
CA ASN A 22 2.55 4.97 -6.33
C ASN A 22 3.93 4.32 -6.48
N GLY A 23 3.99 3.30 -7.33
CA GLY A 23 5.08 2.32 -7.42
C GLY A 23 6.41 2.91 -7.83
N SER A 24 7.48 2.34 -7.32
CA SER A 24 8.82 2.44 -7.88
C SER A 24 8.99 1.33 -8.91
N LEU A 25 9.11 1.64 -10.19
CA LEU A 25 9.64 0.65 -11.13
C LEU A 25 11.08 0.34 -10.74
N LEU A 26 11.34 -0.89 -10.31
CA LEU A 26 12.71 -1.37 -10.19
C LEU A 26 13.16 -1.78 -11.59
N GLY A 27 14.40 -1.42 -11.92
CA GLY A 27 14.95 -1.46 -13.27
C GLY A 27 14.68 -2.77 -14.05
N PRO A 28 14.70 -2.70 -15.38
CA PRO A 28 14.23 -3.79 -16.21
C PRO A 28 15.16 -5.02 -16.17
N LEU A 29 14.60 -6.17 -16.56
CA LEU A 29 15.35 -7.30 -17.15
C LEU A 29 16.03 -6.94 -18.49
N CYS A 30 16.21 -5.64 -18.78
CA CYS A 30 16.74 -5.12 -20.03
C CYS A 30 18.16 -4.54 -19.78
N PRO A 31 19.21 -5.14 -20.36
CA PRO A 31 20.61 -4.76 -20.13
C PRO A 31 21.00 -3.31 -20.53
N LYS A 32 20.10 -2.55 -21.17
CA LYS A 32 20.45 -1.27 -21.83
C LYS A 32 19.87 -0.02 -21.16
N THR A 33 19.10 -0.16 -20.08
CA THR A 33 18.40 0.98 -19.47
C THR A 33 19.02 1.29 -18.11
N GLN A 34 20.08 2.10 -18.10
CA GLN A 34 20.60 2.69 -16.85
C GLN A 34 19.69 3.85 -16.44
N GLU A 35 18.85 3.60 -15.44
CA GLU A 35 18.14 4.46 -14.45
C GLU A 35 17.57 5.84 -14.81
N LYS A 36 18.15 6.60 -15.75
CA LYS A 36 17.91 8.05 -15.86
C LYS A 36 16.56 8.44 -16.45
N HIS A 37 16.05 7.72 -17.46
CA HIS A 37 14.86 8.15 -18.22
C HIS A 37 13.52 7.68 -17.64
N ILE A 38 13.49 6.55 -16.92
CA ILE A 38 12.25 6.02 -16.32
C ILE A 38 11.75 6.96 -15.21
N LEU A 39 12.68 7.58 -14.47
CA LEU A 39 12.36 8.52 -13.42
C LEU A 39 11.70 9.80 -13.94
N ASP A 40 12.02 10.24 -15.15
CA ASP A 40 11.48 11.49 -15.70
C ASP A 40 10.06 11.29 -16.26
N TRP A 41 9.76 10.13 -16.86
CA TRP A 41 8.39 9.72 -17.18
C TRP A 41 7.53 9.61 -15.90
N PHE A 42 8.07 8.98 -14.83
CA PHE A 42 7.39 8.90 -13.54
C PHE A 42 7.13 10.28 -12.93
N LYS A 43 8.09 11.20 -12.99
CA LYS A 43 7.95 12.56 -12.43
C LYS A 43 6.85 13.37 -13.11
N GLU A 44 6.72 13.27 -14.44
CA GLU A 44 5.67 14.01 -15.18
C GLU A 44 4.25 13.52 -14.86
N GLU A 45 4.10 12.27 -14.42
CA GLU A 45 2.84 11.71 -13.91
C GLU A 45 2.62 11.98 -12.41
N ILE A 46 3.69 12.20 -11.63
CA ILE A 46 3.65 12.50 -10.18
C ILE A 46 3.34 13.98 -9.88
N ASP A 47 3.73 14.94 -10.73
CA ASP A 47 3.53 16.37 -10.46
C ASP A 47 2.10 16.88 -10.67
N LYS A 48 1.14 15.99 -11.00
CA LYS A 48 -0.28 16.34 -11.15
C LYS A 48 -1.11 15.59 -10.11
N GLU A 49 -1.41 16.29 -8.99
CA GLU A 49 -2.44 16.04 -7.94
C GLU A 49 -1.84 15.87 -6.52
N SER A 50 -1.76 16.95 -5.72
CA SER A 50 -2.82 17.44 -4.83
C SER A 50 -3.20 16.45 -3.72
N ILE A 51 -2.70 16.64 -2.48
CA ILE A 51 -3.23 16.19 -1.15
C ILE A 51 -3.71 14.74 -0.90
N TYR A 52 -3.91 13.90 -1.92
CA TYR A 52 -4.45 12.54 -1.87
C TYR A 52 -3.39 11.47 -1.59
N ASP A 53 -2.11 11.84 -1.56
CA ASP A 53 -0.96 10.92 -1.44
C ASP A 53 -0.69 10.34 -0.04
N GLN A 54 -1.61 10.48 0.91
CA GLN A 54 -1.38 10.09 2.31
C GLN A 54 -2.05 8.76 2.73
N TYR A 55 -2.67 8.02 1.81
CA TYR A 55 -3.26 6.71 2.13
C TYR A 55 -2.77 5.59 1.20
N ILE A 56 -2.60 4.40 1.76
CA ILE A 56 -2.14 3.21 1.05
C ILE A 56 -3.33 2.28 0.83
N SER A 57 -3.62 1.95 -0.43
CA SER A 57 -4.67 1.00 -0.78
C SER A 57 -4.11 -0.42 -0.87
N LEU A 58 -4.38 -1.24 0.14
CA LEU A 58 -3.81 -2.56 0.29
C LEU A 58 -4.66 -3.65 -0.38
N PRO A 59 -4.05 -4.56 -1.17
CA PRO A 59 -4.71 -5.75 -1.65
C PRO A 59 -4.94 -6.72 -0.48
N ILE A 60 -6.18 -7.18 -0.32
CA ILE A 60 -6.53 -8.08 0.79
C ILE A 60 -6.81 -9.52 0.36
N SER A 61 -6.93 -9.78 -0.94
CA SER A 61 -7.28 -11.10 -1.46
C SER A 61 -6.24 -12.14 -1.03
N GLY A 62 -6.71 -13.19 -0.35
CA GLY A 62 -5.89 -14.26 0.19
C GLY A 62 -4.93 -13.81 1.30
N SER A 63 -5.20 -12.68 1.96
CA SER A 63 -4.47 -12.24 3.16
C SER A 63 -5.33 -12.46 4.40
N SER A 64 -4.70 -12.69 5.54
CA SER A 64 -5.36 -12.87 6.84
C SER A 64 -5.00 -11.78 7.85
N SER A 65 -3.95 -11.00 7.59
CA SER A 65 -3.51 -9.89 8.45
C SER A 65 -3.09 -8.65 7.65
N ILE A 66 -3.00 -7.51 8.32
CA ILE A 66 -2.57 -6.24 7.72
C ILE A 66 -1.10 -6.30 7.27
N GLU A 67 -0.26 -7.03 8.00
CA GLU A 67 1.15 -7.25 7.70
C GLU A 67 1.29 -7.99 6.36
N GLU A 68 0.56 -9.10 6.18
CA GLU A 68 0.53 -9.82 4.89
C GLU A 68 0.04 -8.94 3.73
N CYS A 69 -0.90 -8.02 4.00
CA CYS A 69 -1.40 -7.08 3.00
C CYS A 69 -0.32 -6.05 2.61
N ILE A 70 0.44 -5.54 3.58
CA ILE A 70 1.57 -4.62 3.35
C ILE A 70 2.69 -5.34 2.59
N GLU A 71 3.04 -6.56 2.99
CA GLU A 71 4.05 -7.37 2.29
C GLU A 71 3.66 -7.62 0.83
N LYS A 72 2.39 -7.98 0.58
CA LYS A 72 1.87 -8.13 -0.80
C LYS A 72 1.91 -6.82 -1.57
N PHE A 73 1.58 -5.71 -0.93
CA PHE A 73 1.64 -4.39 -1.57
C PHE A 73 3.07 -4.04 -2.01
N GLN A 74 4.08 -4.39 -1.20
CA GLN A 74 5.49 -4.10 -1.48
C GLN A 74 6.18 -5.13 -2.40
N LYS A 75 5.54 -6.27 -2.65
CA LYS A 75 6.09 -7.34 -3.48
C LYS A 75 6.26 -6.87 -4.93
N ASN A 76 7.37 -7.25 -5.54
CA ASN A 76 7.62 -7.02 -6.96
C ASN A 76 6.55 -7.70 -7.83
N GLU A 77 5.97 -6.95 -8.75
CA GLU A 77 5.09 -7.43 -9.81
C GLU A 77 5.80 -7.30 -11.16
N THR A 78 5.69 -8.31 -12.04
CA THR A 78 6.22 -8.23 -13.39
C THR A 78 5.08 -7.90 -14.34
N LEU A 79 5.17 -6.74 -14.98
CA LEU A 79 4.26 -6.29 -16.02
C LEU A 79 4.65 -6.98 -17.33
N THR A 80 3.77 -7.81 -17.87
CA THR A 80 3.99 -8.64 -19.07
C THR A 80 2.74 -8.65 -19.96
N GLY A 81 2.86 -9.09 -21.21
CA GLY A 81 1.73 -9.15 -22.14
C GLY A 81 1.08 -7.79 -22.40
N GLU A 82 -0.23 -7.68 -22.14
CA GLU A 82 -1.01 -6.45 -22.37
C GLU A 82 -0.57 -5.29 -21.47
N ASP A 83 -0.14 -5.61 -20.24
CA ASP A 83 0.29 -4.66 -19.21
C ASP A 83 1.73 -4.16 -19.42
N GLN A 84 2.41 -4.62 -20.51
CA GLN A 84 3.77 -4.17 -20.80
C GLN A 84 3.82 -2.65 -21.03
N PRO A 85 4.65 -1.94 -20.24
CA PRO A 85 4.94 -0.54 -20.50
C PRO A 85 5.81 -0.37 -21.74
N PHE A 86 5.72 0.80 -22.37
CA PHE A 86 6.59 1.17 -23.48
C PHE A 86 7.95 1.64 -22.95
N CYS A 87 9.04 1.04 -23.43
CA CYS A 87 10.39 1.43 -23.06
C CYS A 87 10.99 2.35 -24.12
N GLU A 88 11.31 3.59 -23.74
CA GLU A 88 11.91 4.59 -24.64
C GLU A 88 13.28 4.16 -25.18
N SER A 89 14.08 3.45 -24.38
CA SER A 89 15.39 2.97 -24.83
C SER A 89 15.27 1.82 -25.84
N CYS A 90 14.23 0.99 -25.73
CA CYS A 90 13.99 -0.14 -26.62
C CYS A 90 13.07 0.20 -27.80
N GLN A 91 12.37 1.35 -27.73
CA GLN A 91 11.34 1.79 -28.68
C GLN A 91 10.24 0.72 -28.91
N LYS A 92 9.87 -0.01 -27.85
CA LYS A 92 8.81 -1.05 -27.89
C LYS A 92 8.26 -1.35 -26.49
N LYS A 93 7.11 -2.04 -26.44
CA LYS A 93 6.62 -2.68 -25.22
C LYS A 93 7.58 -3.78 -24.75
N CYS A 94 7.88 -3.81 -23.46
CA CYS A 94 8.74 -4.85 -22.87
C CYS A 94 8.30 -5.21 -21.45
N ASP A 95 8.70 -6.39 -21.00
CA ASP A 95 8.48 -6.81 -19.63
C ASP A 95 9.24 -5.88 -18.66
N MET A 96 8.59 -5.49 -17.57
CA MET A 96 9.15 -4.57 -16.58
C MET A 96 8.74 -5.02 -15.17
N THR A 97 9.64 -4.86 -14.20
CA THR A 97 9.33 -5.13 -12.80
C THR A 97 8.91 -3.84 -12.09
N LYS A 98 7.74 -3.86 -11.48
CA LYS A 98 7.22 -2.80 -10.63
C LYS A 98 7.30 -3.23 -9.18
N SER A 99 7.72 -2.33 -8.31
CA SER A 99 7.74 -2.51 -6.86
C SER A 99 7.05 -1.31 -6.24
N LEU A 100 6.56 -1.42 -5.02
CA LEU A 100 6.04 -0.28 -4.25
C LEU A 100 6.82 -0.27 -2.95
N ARG A 101 7.37 0.89 -2.56
CA ARG A 101 8.07 1.03 -1.29
C ARG A 101 7.51 2.21 -0.52
N ILE A 102 7.46 2.03 0.80
CA ILE A 102 7.05 3.09 1.73
C ILE A 102 8.34 3.66 2.27
N SER A 103 8.72 4.86 1.82
CA SER A 103 10.06 5.37 2.15
C SER A 103 10.07 6.53 3.16
N LYS A 104 9.02 7.36 3.16
CA LYS A 104 8.80 8.32 4.25
C LYS A 104 7.65 7.76 5.09
N ILE A 105 7.63 8.15 6.35
CA ILE A 105 6.65 7.63 7.29
C ILE A 105 5.82 8.82 7.75
N PRO A 106 4.51 8.87 7.44
CA PRO A 106 3.68 9.99 7.85
C PRO A 106 3.38 9.90 9.35
N ARG A 107 3.05 11.04 9.98
CA ARG A 107 2.58 11.06 11.37
C ARG A 107 1.30 10.26 11.55
N THR A 108 0.42 10.32 10.55
CA THR A 108 -0.80 9.54 10.49
C THR A 108 -0.76 8.70 9.23
N LEU A 109 -0.74 7.38 9.40
CA LEU A 109 -0.76 6.38 8.34
C LEU A 109 -2.20 5.93 8.12
N LEU A 110 -2.74 6.17 6.92
CA LEU A 110 -4.05 5.65 6.50
C LEU A 110 -3.85 4.40 5.65
N LEU A 111 -4.42 3.29 6.09
CA LEU A 111 -4.42 2.03 5.34
C LEU A 111 -5.86 1.69 4.90
N HIS A 112 -6.12 1.76 3.61
CA HIS A 112 -7.39 1.35 3.01
C HIS A 112 -7.32 -0.13 2.60
N LEU A 113 -8.31 -0.92 3.02
CA LEU A 113 -8.46 -2.31 2.63
C LEU A 113 -9.29 -2.38 1.34
N LYS A 114 -8.67 -2.79 0.23
CA LYS A 114 -9.31 -2.86 -1.10
C LYS A 114 -10.33 -4.00 -1.18
N ARG A 115 -11.46 -3.85 -0.50
CA ARG A 115 -12.54 -4.84 -0.40
C ARG A 115 -13.38 -4.96 -1.65
N PHE A 116 -13.44 -3.93 -2.47
CA PHE A 116 -14.33 -3.90 -3.62
C PHE A 116 -13.56 -4.16 -4.91
N SER A 117 -14.11 -5.07 -5.71
CA SER A 117 -13.73 -5.30 -7.09
C SER A 117 -14.94 -5.03 -8.00
N SER A 118 -14.75 -5.08 -9.32
CA SER A 118 -15.85 -5.02 -10.28
C SER A 118 -16.86 -6.18 -10.15
N LYS A 119 -16.49 -7.28 -9.47
CA LYS A 119 -17.30 -8.50 -9.38
C LYS A 119 -18.04 -8.62 -8.05
N SER A 120 -17.38 -8.29 -6.94
CA SER A 120 -17.92 -8.49 -5.59
C SER A 120 -17.13 -7.77 -4.50
N ARG A 121 -17.71 -7.75 -3.30
CA ARG A 121 -17.04 -7.37 -2.04
C ARG A 121 -16.34 -8.58 -1.42
N ASP A 122 -15.07 -8.41 -1.07
CA ASP A 122 -14.31 -9.32 -0.23
C ASP A 122 -14.66 -9.09 1.25
N SER A 123 -15.25 -10.12 1.86
CA SER A 123 -15.71 -10.14 3.25
C SER A 123 -14.74 -10.88 4.19
N SER A 124 -13.50 -11.12 3.74
CA SER A 124 -12.46 -11.72 4.57
C SER A 124 -12.15 -10.84 5.78
N LEU A 125 -12.01 -11.49 6.94
CA LEU A 125 -11.54 -10.82 8.15
C LEU A 125 -10.02 -10.62 8.04
N ILE A 126 -9.60 -9.36 8.02
CA ILE A 126 -8.18 -8.97 8.06
C ILE A 126 -7.87 -8.56 9.49
N LYS A 127 -6.99 -9.32 10.14
CA LYS A 127 -6.51 -9.01 11.49
C LYS A 127 -5.55 -7.84 11.47
N PHE A 128 -5.58 -7.02 12.50
CA PHE A 128 -4.67 -5.89 12.66
C PHE A 128 -4.44 -5.59 14.15
N PRO A 129 -3.27 -5.06 14.52
CA PRO A 129 -2.95 -4.79 15.92
C PRO A 129 -3.80 -3.65 16.48
N VAL A 130 -4.75 -3.98 17.36
CA VAL A 130 -5.64 -3.01 18.03
C VAL A 130 -4.96 -2.36 19.23
N ASP A 131 -4.35 -3.17 20.10
CA ASP A 131 -3.74 -2.72 21.36
C ASP A 131 -2.20 -2.72 21.33
N SER A 132 -1.60 -3.41 20.37
CA SER A 132 -0.15 -3.39 20.12
C SER A 132 0.23 -2.42 19.01
N SER A 133 1.53 -2.17 18.83
CA SER A 133 2.04 -1.37 17.72
C SER A 133 2.04 -2.16 16.40
N LEU A 134 1.75 -1.48 15.31
CA LEU A 134 2.10 -1.90 13.95
C LEU A 134 3.50 -1.35 13.63
N SER A 135 4.45 -2.24 13.32
CA SER A 135 5.79 -1.85 12.91
C SER A 135 5.87 -1.70 11.40
N LEU A 136 6.40 -0.57 10.93
CA LEU A 136 6.63 -0.32 9.52
C LEU A 136 7.99 0.36 9.34
N GLY A 137 8.96 -0.38 8.80
CA GLY A 137 10.35 0.04 8.80
C GLY A 137 10.87 0.21 10.23
N SER A 138 11.45 1.36 10.54
CA SER A 138 11.95 1.72 11.88
C SER A 138 10.92 2.42 12.77
N SER A 139 9.68 2.60 12.30
CA SER A 139 8.65 3.32 13.05
C SER A 139 7.57 2.40 13.60
N GLU A 140 7.04 2.78 14.76
CA GLU A 140 5.89 2.15 15.39
C GLU A 140 4.65 3.03 15.33
N PHE A 141 3.52 2.38 15.08
CA PHE A 141 2.23 3.01 14.95
C PHE A 141 1.20 2.39 15.88
N LYS A 142 0.35 3.21 16.50
CA LYS A 142 -0.81 2.72 17.25
C LYS A 142 -2.11 3.02 16.52
N LEU A 143 -3.03 2.07 16.54
CA LEU A 143 -4.35 2.23 15.97
C LEU A 143 -5.12 3.31 16.76
N SER A 144 -5.59 4.34 16.04
CA SER A 144 -6.39 5.43 16.62
C SER A 144 -7.87 5.29 16.28
N SER A 145 -8.19 4.85 15.07
CA SER A 145 -9.57 4.67 14.62
C SER A 145 -9.68 3.72 13.44
N VAL A 146 -10.89 3.19 13.22
CA VAL A 146 -11.26 2.34 12.09
C VAL A 146 -12.55 2.85 11.50
N ILE A 147 -12.57 3.07 10.19
CA ILE A 147 -13.82 3.26 9.45
C ILE A 147 -14.26 1.90 8.95
N ASN A 148 -15.51 1.54 9.23
CA ASN A 148 -16.12 0.29 8.79
C ASN A 148 -17.19 0.59 7.75
N HIS A 149 -17.34 -0.30 6.77
CA HIS A 149 -18.39 -0.23 5.76
C HIS A 149 -19.27 -1.47 5.82
N GLN A 150 -20.54 -1.28 6.19
CA GLN A 150 -21.56 -2.31 6.22
C GLN A 150 -22.38 -2.26 4.93
N GLY A 151 -22.33 -3.30 4.10
CA GLY A 151 -23.03 -3.30 2.81
C GLY A 151 -22.28 -4.10 1.75
N LYS A 152 -23.01 -4.62 0.76
CA LYS A 152 -22.44 -5.52 -0.26
C LYS A 152 -21.89 -4.80 -1.49
N SER A 153 -22.25 -3.53 -1.71
CA SER A 153 -21.88 -2.77 -2.90
C SER A 153 -21.05 -1.54 -2.53
N THR A 154 -20.47 -0.91 -3.54
CA THR A 154 -19.84 0.41 -3.43
C THR A 154 -20.86 1.56 -3.53
N SER A 155 -22.05 1.27 -4.08
CA SER A 155 -23.11 2.26 -4.32
C SER A 155 -24.12 2.35 -3.18
N SER A 156 -24.08 1.44 -2.21
CA SER A 156 -24.92 1.48 -1.02
C SER A 156 -24.29 0.73 0.15
N GLY A 157 -24.53 1.27 1.33
CA GLY A 157 -24.03 0.73 2.58
C GLY A 157 -24.16 1.76 3.69
N HIS A 158 -23.57 1.45 4.83
CA HIS A 158 -23.54 2.29 6.02
C HIS A 158 -22.12 2.37 6.55
N TYR A 159 -21.64 3.58 6.77
CA TYR A 159 -20.31 3.82 7.33
C TYR A 159 -20.43 4.11 8.82
N LEU A 160 -19.57 3.46 9.61
CA LEU A 160 -19.48 3.68 11.05
C LEU A 160 -18.02 3.77 11.47
N ALA A 161 -17.73 4.55 12.50
CA ALA A 161 -16.38 4.77 12.99
C ALA A 161 -16.18 4.09 14.34
N SER A 162 -15.15 3.25 14.45
CA SER A 162 -14.61 2.79 15.72
C SER A 162 -13.50 3.75 16.14
N VAL A 163 -13.62 4.44 17.27
CA VAL A 163 -12.67 5.47 17.71
C VAL A 163 -12.16 5.14 19.11
N ARG A 164 -10.85 5.30 19.31
CA ARG A 164 -10.23 5.17 20.63
C ARG A 164 -10.18 6.52 21.34
N HIS A 165 -10.72 6.58 22.55
CA HIS A 165 -10.67 7.77 23.40
C HIS A 165 -10.39 7.38 24.86
N ASN A 166 -9.38 7.99 25.47
CA ASN A 166 -8.94 7.71 26.85
C ASN A 166 -8.77 6.20 27.14
N GLY A 167 -8.17 5.47 26.19
CA GLY A 167 -7.91 4.04 26.29
C GLY A 167 -9.10 3.12 25.95
N ASN A 168 -10.32 3.65 25.87
CA ASN A 168 -11.54 2.89 25.58
C ASN A 168 -11.96 3.06 24.11
N TRP A 169 -12.66 2.05 23.59
CA TRP A 169 -13.19 2.05 22.22
C TRP A 169 -14.68 2.38 22.19
N PHE A 170 -15.05 3.18 21.20
CA PHE A 170 -16.42 3.60 20.95
C PHE A 170 -16.80 3.35 19.50
N SER A 171 -18.03 2.93 19.26
CA SER A 171 -18.64 2.89 17.93
C SER A 171 -19.50 4.13 17.74
N ILE A 172 -19.32 4.80 16.61
CA ILE A 172 -20.07 5.99 16.22
C ILE A 172 -20.79 5.67 14.91
N SER A 173 -22.12 5.74 14.95
CA SER A 173 -23.01 5.56 13.80
C SER A 173 -23.97 6.75 13.76
N ASP A 174 -23.73 7.66 12.84
CA ASP A 174 -24.45 8.93 12.73
C ASP A 174 -24.44 9.69 14.08
N GLU A 175 -25.60 10.01 14.65
CA GLU A 175 -25.74 10.67 15.95
C GLU A 175 -25.52 9.75 17.17
N LYS A 176 -25.35 8.43 16.97
CA LYS A 176 -25.30 7.45 18.06
C LYS A 176 -23.86 7.07 18.40
N VAL A 177 -23.54 7.14 19.70
CA VAL A 177 -22.25 6.70 20.27
C VAL A 177 -22.51 5.57 21.27
N SER A 178 -21.76 4.47 21.16
CA SER A 178 -21.83 3.35 22.11
C SER A 178 -20.43 2.80 22.43
N CYS A 179 -20.28 2.18 23.60
CA CYS A 179 -19.05 1.46 23.93
C CYS A 179 -18.86 0.27 22.99
N LEU A 180 -17.61 0.00 22.61
CA LEU A 180 -17.25 -1.09 21.70
C LEU A 180 -16.21 -2.00 22.37
N GLU A 181 -16.57 -3.26 22.58
CA GLU A 181 -15.67 -4.26 23.18
C GLU A 181 -14.68 -4.85 22.17
N LYS A 182 -15.12 -5.02 20.91
CA LYS A 182 -14.34 -5.63 19.85
C LYS A 182 -14.25 -4.71 18.63
N VAL A 183 -13.03 -4.32 18.28
CA VAL A 183 -12.76 -3.41 17.15
C VAL A 183 -12.64 -4.17 15.82
N GLU A 184 -12.05 -5.37 15.84
CA GLU A 184 -11.83 -6.16 14.63
C GLU A 184 -13.16 -6.63 14.01
N SER A 185 -13.34 -6.33 12.73
CA SER A 185 -14.52 -6.69 11.95
C SER A 185 -14.18 -6.95 10.48
N ALA A 186 -14.97 -7.80 9.82
CA ALA A 186 -14.93 -7.98 8.37
C ALA A 186 -15.44 -6.72 7.61
N ASP A 187 -16.05 -5.78 8.32
CA ASP A 187 -16.45 -4.47 7.80
C ASP A 187 -15.35 -3.42 7.88
N ALA A 188 -14.24 -3.66 8.61
CA ALA A 188 -13.13 -2.72 8.71
C ALA A 188 -12.63 -2.35 7.32
N TYR A 189 -12.64 -1.07 6.97
CA TYR A 189 -12.44 -0.59 5.60
C TYR A 189 -11.25 0.37 5.49
N VAL A 190 -11.11 1.30 6.43
CA VAL A 190 -9.93 2.19 6.52
C VAL A 190 -9.42 2.17 7.95
N LEU A 191 -8.12 1.90 8.11
CA LEU A 191 -7.43 1.90 9.40
C LEU A 191 -6.60 3.18 9.53
N PHE A 192 -6.72 3.84 10.67
CA PHE A 192 -5.95 5.03 11.01
C PHE A 192 -4.95 4.68 12.09
N TYR A 193 -3.68 4.87 11.76
CA TYR A 193 -2.54 4.61 12.62
C TYR A 193 -1.81 5.92 12.87
N THR A 194 -1.42 6.18 14.12
CA THR A 194 -0.64 7.37 14.47
C THR A 194 0.72 6.95 15.00
N SER A 195 1.79 7.57 14.49
CA SER A 195 3.16 7.35 14.96
C SER A 195 3.27 7.72 16.44
N GLN A 196 3.98 6.91 17.21
CA GLN A 196 4.34 7.27 18.59
C GLN A 196 5.45 8.30 18.65
#